data_AF-K2BCJ0-F1
#
_entry.id   AF-K2BCJ0-F1
#
_cell.length_a   1.000
_cell.length_b   1.000
_cell.length_c   1.000
_cell.angle_alpha   90.00
_cell.angle_beta   90.00
_cell.angle_gamma   90.00
#
_symmetry.space_group_name_H-M   'P 1'
#
loop_
_entity.id
_entity.type
_entity.pdbx_description
1 polymer ?
#
loop_
_entity_poly.entity_id
_entity_poly.type
_entity_poly.pdbx_seq_one_letter_code
_entity_poly.pdbx_strand_id
1 'polypeptide(L)'
;MYNRQFFGALRRFSTTPKIAEFKIAQLRRLKASQLLPEDKNFPGFKKRLESARVFYDADVFPPNKLKGNEPFTLERSITKVPAIDVEASKIGELPLGGEWPGQEFFMNLQSGDPRGLSPDERLHARKKIFVSDSMIYRVGGYPKNNPVVLLPTSVPATIFTLAGMQLEHEKLDYKNLIIDAYRQPAEHQKLLKLLKENDLETHGDYRLLTKGLFNYIKRDPKTGGFYTSPIFMGSKNALILNREAYFQALVKDFTLLFAAAEKTADPNKKNYFKLPFIGMGFFANVNGEYNIHHVLVPIYINALKEVLKSHQFKQLEYVEVPYFDHITEGLIEIFTKDDEAEINGVKLIFSEEIDLLQVKHVDLDQYRLCVVNPSDAHAYPGNEYGLSKYQPTSVESAIGNNTDIRYVQNFAVNEELLKLENWVGVKIAPHNYSFVENKDNRELVVVPCLSLAVLPPKNIENNLAVLTKKSAIGSCGLFAENNYQQNPQEDDLQYPLMKL
;
A
#
# COMPACT_ATOMS: atom_id res chain seq x y z
N MET A 1 2.80 27.18 66.93
CA MET A 1 2.00 26.37 65.98
C MET A 1 2.15 27.02 64.62
N TYR A 2 2.91 26.40 63.71
CA TYR A 2 3.31 26.96 62.42
C TYR A 2 2.73 26.16 61.25
N ASN A 3 2.38 26.91 60.20
CA ASN A 3 1.99 26.51 58.85
C ASN A 3 2.66 25.25 58.30
N ARG A 4 1.89 24.44 57.57
CA ARG A 4 2.37 23.70 56.38
C ARG A 4 1.35 23.74 55.25
N GLN A 5 1.73 24.46 54.19
CA GLN A 5 1.16 24.40 52.86
C GLN A 5 1.34 23.00 52.27
N PHE A 6 0.26 22.40 51.78
CA PHE A 6 0.30 21.20 50.96
C PHE A 6 0.27 21.62 49.49
N PHE A 7 1.46 21.82 48.91
CA PHE A 7 1.65 21.81 47.46
C PHE A 7 1.70 20.34 47.00
N GLY A 8 0.54 19.78 46.64
CA GLY A 8 0.46 18.51 45.91
C GLY A 8 0.84 18.77 44.45
N ALA A 9 2.04 18.35 44.07
CA ALA A 9 2.56 18.48 42.72
C ALA A 9 1.67 17.78 41.68
N LEU A 10 0.98 18.58 40.87
CA LEU A 10 0.52 18.19 39.53
C LEU A 10 1.76 17.86 38.69
N ARG A 11 2.21 16.60 38.73
CA ARG A 11 3.08 16.05 37.68
C ARG A 11 2.27 16.03 36.39
N ARG A 12 2.50 17.03 35.54
CA ARG A 12 2.19 16.95 34.11
C ARG A 12 3.00 15.78 33.56
N PHE A 13 2.38 14.61 33.44
CA PHE A 13 2.92 13.55 32.61
C PHE A 13 2.94 14.09 31.18
N SER A 14 4.12 14.24 30.59
CA SER A 14 4.20 14.34 29.14
C SER A 14 3.72 13.01 28.59
N THR A 15 2.56 12.98 27.96
CA THR A 15 1.84 11.79 27.49
C THR A 15 2.47 11.13 26.26
N THR A 16 3.74 11.40 25.98
CA THR A 16 4.46 10.85 24.82
C THR A 16 5.86 10.42 25.28
N PRO A 17 6.19 9.12 25.25
CA PRO A 17 7.55 8.67 25.49
C PRO A 17 8.43 9.28 24.40
N LYS A 18 9.59 9.81 24.79
CA LYS A 18 10.52 10.40 23.82
C LYS A 18 11.04 9.27 22.93
N ILE A 19 11.20 9.50 21.62
CA ILE A 19 11.77 8.54 20.64
C ILE A 19 13.05 7.87 21.18
N ALA A 20 13.84 8.58 21.99
CA ALA A 20 15.02 8.06 22.68
C ALA A 20 14.74 6.90 23.67
N GLU A 21 13.63 6.94 24.41
CA GLU A 21 13.23 5.90 25.37
C GLU A 21 12.79 4.63 24.62
N PHE A 22 12.06 4.77 23.51
CA PHE A 22 11.76 3.67 22.58
C PHE A 22 13.05 3.04 22.04
N LYS A 23 13.98 3.86 21.56
CA LYS A 23 15.25 3.40 20.97
C LYS A 23 16.07 2.57 21.96
N ILE A 24 16.18 2.99 23.22
CA ILE A 24 16.96 2.28 24.25
C ILE A 24 16.32 0.94 24.63
N ALA A 25 15.01 0.89 24.80
CA ALA A 25 14.29 -0.35 25.12
C ALA A 25 14.41 -1.38 23.99
N GLN A 26 14.33 -0.93 22.74
CA GLN A 26 14.40 -1.78 21.54
C GLN A 26 15.82 -2.28 21.25
N LEU A 27 16.85 -1.43 21.34
CA LEU A 27 18.24 -1.83 21.14
C LEU A 27 18.71 -2.89 22.16
N ARG A 28 18.15 -2.89 23.38
CA ARG A 28 18.44 -3.93 24.39
C ARG A 28 17.83 -5.29 24.04
N ARG A 29 16.71 -5.31 23.31
CA ARG A 29 15.98 -6.53 22.94
C ARG A 29 16.47 -7.14 21.63
N LEU A 30 16.80 -6.32 20.65
CA LEU A 30 17.51 -6.76 19.45
C LEU A 30 18.89 -7.37 19.79
N LYS A 31 19.52 -6.93 20.88
CA LYS A 31 20.74 -7.57 21.41
C LYS A 31 20.49 -8.95 22.05
N ALA A 32 19.27 -9.25 22.47
CA ALA A 32 18.89 -10.51 23.11
C ALA A 32 18.41 -11.58 22.11
N SER A 33 17.94 -11.17 20.93
CA SER A 33 17.65 -12.07 19.82
C SER A 33 18.93 -12.55 19.15
N GLN A 34 19.01 -13.83 18.78
CA GLN A 34 20.06 -14.41 17.94
C GLN A 34 19.99 -13.84 16.51
N LEU A 35 20.36 -12.58 16.40
CA LEU A 35 20.94 -11.97 15.21
C LEU A 35 22.20 -12.77 14.88
N LEU A 36 22.53 -13.02 13.61
CA LEU A 36 23.89 -13.48 13.32
C LEU A 36 24.83 -12.37 13.84
N PRO A 37 25.69 -12.63 14.85
CA PRO A 37 26.62 -11.62 15.37
C PRO A 37 27.58 -11.09 14.28
N GLU A 38 27.62 -11.77 13.15
CA GLU A 38 28.37 -11.49 11.94
C GLU A 38 27.77 -10.31 11.12
N ASP A 39 26.47 -10.01 11.25
CA ASP A 39 25.70 -9.10 10.37
C ASP A 39 26.14 -7.64 10.38
N LYS A 40 26.59 -7.11 11.53
CA LYS A 40 27.03 -5.69 11.64
C LYS A 40 28.43 -5.45 11.11
N ASN A 41 29.20 -6.52 10.93
CA ASN A 41 30.57 -6.48 10.45
C ASN A 41 30.66 -6.83 8.95
N PHE A 42 29.52 -7.10 8.28
CA PHE A 42 29.51 -7.35 6.85
C PHE A 42 29.91 -6.11 6.05
N PRO A 43 30.84 -6.25 5.09
CA PRO A 43 31.17 -5.18 4.16
C PRO A 43 29.90 -4.59 3.52
N GLY A 44 29.81 -3.26 3.50
CA GLY A 44 28.69 -2.54 2.88
C GLY A 44 27.41 -2.40 3.74
N PHE A 45 27.35 -2.95 4.96
CA PHE A 45 26.16 -2.79 5.82
C PHE A 45 25.79 -1.32 6.07
N LYS A 46 26.78 -0.46 6.31
CA LYS A 46 26.57 1.00 6.44
C LYS A 46 25.94 1.61 5.18
N LYS A 47 26.43 1.24 3.98
CA LYS A 47 25.87 1.73 2.71
C LYS A 47 24.41 1.28 2.54
N ARG A 48 24.06 0.07 2.98
CA ARG A 48 22.68 -0.43 2.95
C ARG A 48 21.77 0.33 3.92
N LEU A 49 22.25 0.67 5.12
CA LEU A 49 21.52 1.59 6.02
C LEU A 49 21.27 2.95 5.33
N GLU A 50 22.30 3.52 4.72
CA GLU A 50 22.25 4.80 3.99
C GLU A 50 21.39 4.76 2.73
N SER A 51 21.08 3.57 2.18
CA SER A 51 20.18 3.40 1.05
C SER A 51 18.70 3.50 1.42
N ALA A 52 18.37 3.40 2.71
CA ALA A 52 16.99 3.29 3.16
C ALA A 52 16.20 4.59 2.91
N ARG A 53 15.01 4.46 2.32
CA ARG A 53 14.11 5.58 1.98
C ARG A 53 12.67 5.25 2.37
N VAL A 54 11.89 6.30 2.60
CA VAL A 54 10.44 6.21 2.79
C VAL A 54 9.75 6.94 1.63
N PHE A 55 9.08 6.19 0.77
CA PHE A 55 8.20 6.76 -0.26
C PHE A 55 6.78 6.83 0.27
N TYR A 56 6.04 7.90 -0.01
CA TYR A 56 4.69 8.08 0.52
C TYR A 56 3.77 8.80 -0.47
N ASP A 57 2.46 8.57 -0.34
CA ASP A 57 1.44 9.32 -1.08
C ASP A 57 1.37 10.75 -0.54
N ALA A 58 1.73 11.73 -1.36
CA ALA A 58 1.81 13.13 -0.98
C ALA A 58 0.43 13.76 -0.70
N ASP A 59 -0.66 13.17 -1.24
CA ASP A 59 -2.02 13.62 -0.94
C ASP A 59 -2.47 13.14 0.45
N VAL A 60 -1.87 12.06 0.96
CA VAL A 60 -2.16 11.51 2.30
C VAL A 60 -1.27 12.16 3.36
N PHE A 61 0.01 12.39 3.05
CA PHE A 61 0.95 13.06 3.95
C PHE A 61 1.44 14.38 3.33
N PRO A 62 0.62 15.45 3.40
CA PRO A 62 1.05 16.76 2.93
C PRO A 62 2.26 17.28 3.75
N PRO A 63 2.99 18.30 3.27
CA PRO A 63 4.22 18.79 3.92
C PRO A 63 4.08 19.14 5.41
N ASN A 64 2.91 19.66 5.81
CA ASN A 64 2.60 19.98 7.22
C ASN A 64 2.28 18.74 8.08
N LYS A 65 2.20 17.55 7.50
CA LYS A 65 1.95 16.25 8.16
C LYS A 65 3.13 15.29 8.04
N LEU A 66 4.34 15.79 7.79
CA LEU A 66 5.54 14.95 7.76
C LEU A 66 6.06 14.63 9.17
N LYS A 67 6.22 15.65 10.03
CA LYS A 67 6.79 15.51 11.38
C LYS A 67 5.90 16.08 12.47
N GLY A 68 6.11 15.59 13.68
CA GLY A 68 5.50 16.11 14.89
C GLY A 68 4.72 15.07 15.68
N ASN A 69 4.22 15.50 16.84
CA ASN A 69 3.52 14.65 17.80
C ASN A 69 2.02 14.52 17.51
N GLU A 70 1.54 15.13 16.42
CA GLU A 70 0.14 15.00 16.04
C GLU A 70 -0.15 13.59 15.51
N PRO A 71 -1.40 13.11 15.66
CA PRO A 71 -1.88 11.97 14.90
C PRO A 71 -1.71 12.18 13.38
N PHE A 72 -1.59 11.07 12.66
CA PHE A 72 -1.53 11.04 11.19
C PHE A 72 -0.31 11.72 10.56
N THR A 73 0.80 11.88 11.29
CA THR A 73 2.08 12.29 10.68
C THR A 73 2.82 11.11 10.03
N LEU A 74 3.62 11.39 9.01
CA LEU A 74 4.47 10.37 8.37
C LEU A 74 5.46 9.77 9.39
N GLU A 75 6.10 10.62 10.20
CA GLU A 75 6.98 10.21 11.31
C GLU A 75 6.31 9.19 12.22
N ARG A 76 5.10 9.51 12.69
CA ARG A 76 4.33 8.61 13.54
C ARG A 76 3.97 7.32 12.84
N SER A 77 3.65 7.38 11.54
CA SER A 77 3.33 6.18 10.77
C SER A 77 4.53 5.23 10.62
N ILE A 78 5.77 5.74 10.71
CA ILE A 78 7.01 4.96 10.67
C ILE A 78 7.28 4.31 12.04
N THR A 79 6.82 4.92 13.13
CA THR A 79 6.99 4.40 14.50
C THR A 79 6.01 3.27 14.83
N LYS A 80 6.30 2.10 14.27
CA LYS A 80 5.52 0.85 14.38
C LYS A 80 5.84 0.04 15.65
N VAL A 81 5.10 -1.06 15.86
CA VAL A 81 5.36 -2.03 16.93
C VAL A 81 6.36 -3.12 16.50
N PRO A 82 7.08 -3.76 17.43
CA PRO A 82 8.11 -4.75 17.09
C PRO A 82 7.60 -5.96 16.31
N ALA A 83 6.56 -6.62 16.83
CA ALA A 83 5.97 -7.77 16.19
C ALA A 83 4.52 -7.91 16.66
N ILE A 84 3.68 -8.43 15.78
CA ILE A 84 2.30 -8.78 16.09
C ILE A 84 1.91 -10.03 15.32
N ASP A 85 1.15 -10.92 15.96
CA ASP A 85 0.58 -12.06 15.26
C ASP A 85 -0.39 -11.59 14.18
N VAL A 86 -0.32 -12.24 13.01
CA VAL A 86 -1.21 -11.99 11.87
C VAL A 86 -2.67 -12.19 12.25
N GLU A 87 -2.99 -13.09 13.19
CA GLU A 87 -4.37 -13.31 13.66
C GLU A 87 -4.88 -12.21 14.61
N ALA A 88 -5.06 -11.00 14.07
CA ALA A 88 -5.82 -9.92 14.72
C ALA A 88 -5.32 -9.52 16.13
N SER A 89 -4.00 -9.43 16.33
CA SER A 89 -3.46 -9.01 17.62
C SER A 89 -3.81 -9.97 18.77
N LYS A 90 -3.84 -11.29 18.53
CA LYS A 90 -3.99 -12.26 19.62
C LYS A 90 -2.83 -12.21 20.60
N ILE A 91 -1.62 -12.10 20.05
CA ILE A 91 -0.37 -11.91 20.77
C ILE A 91 0.50 -10.91 20.00
N GLY A 92 1.47 -10.33 20.68
CA GLY A 92 2.43 -9.45 20.05
C GLY A 92 3.43 -8.92 21.06
N GLU A 93 4.30 -8.05 20.56
CA GLU A 93 5.29 -7.35 21.36
C GLU A 93 4.99 -5.87 21.39
N LEU A 94 4.93 -5.29 22.60
CA LEU A 94 4.75 -3.87 22.77
C LEU A 94 6.07 -3.10 22.53
N PRO A 95 6.01 -1.88 21.95
CA PRO A 95 7.18 -1.04 21.71
C PRO A 95 8.06 -0.74 22.93
N LEU A 96 7.47 -0.67 24.12
CA LEU A 96 8.19 -0.40 25.37
C LEU A 96 8.40 -1.66 26.21
N GLY A 97 7.97 -2.82 25.70
CA GLY A 97 7.79 -4.00 26.52
C GLY A 97 6.60 -3.92 27.46
N GLY A 98 6.46 -4.96 28.28
CA GLY A 98 5.32 -5.16 29.16
C GLY A 98 4.56 -6.43 28.83
N GLU A 99 3.57 -6.72 29.65
CA GLU A 99 2.63 -7.81 29.41
C GLU A 99 1.72 -7.49 28.23
N TRP A 100 1.35 -8.52 27.48
CA TRP A 100 0.43 -8.36 26.36
C TRP A 100 -0.97 -8.00 26.89
N PRO A 101 -1.57 -6.89 26.45
CA PRO A 101 -2.81 -6.35 27.02
C PRO A 101 -4.07 -7.13 26.64
N GLY A 102 -3.97 -8.16 25.80
CA GLY A 102 -5.09 -8.99 25.35
C GLY A 102 -5.48 -8.74 23.89
N GLN A 103 -6.51 -9.46 23.44
CA GLN A 103 -7.02 -9.39 22.08
C GLN A 103 -7.59 -8.00 21.77
N GLU A 104 -7.52 -7.61 20.49
CA GLU A 104 -8.08 -6.35 19.97
C GLU A 104 -7.56 -5.04 20.61
N PHE A 105 -6.51 -5.10 21.44
CA PHE A 105 -5.95 -3.93 22.11
C PHE A 105 -5.69 -2.76 21.14
N PHE A 106 -5.02 -3.04 20.01
CA PHE A 106 -4.72 -2.04 19.00
C PHE A 106 -5.95 -1.52 18.25
N MET A 107 -7.04 -2.27 18.24
CA MET A 107 -8.32 -1.88 17.63
C MET A 107 -9.10 -0.88 18.47
N ASN A 108 -8.70 -0.69 19.73
CA ASN A 108 -9.34 0.21 20.68
C ASN A 108 -8.46 1.41 21.05
N LEU A 109 -7.26 1.52 20.48
CA LEU A 109 -6.42 2.68 20.66
C LEU A 109 -7.05 3.93 20.03
N GLN A 110 -6.94 5.03 20.76
CA GLN A 110 -7.26 6.36 20.25
C GLN A 110 -6.09 6.90 19.43
N SER A 111 -6.37 7.79 18.49
CA SER A 111 -5.33 8.44 17.70
C SER A 111 -4.36 9.20 18.61
N GLY A 112 -3.06 9.09 18.32
CA GLY A 112 -2.00 9.66 19.15
C GLY A 112 -1.54 8.77 20.32
N ASP A 113 -2.13 7.59 20.55
CA ASP A 113 -1.68 6.71 21.63
C ASP A 113 -0.19 6.33 21.46
N PRO A 114 0.63 6.43 22.52
CA PRO A 114 2.05 6.13 22.42
C PRO A 114 2.37 4.63 22.30
N ARG A 115 1.41 3.74 22.59
CA ARG A 115 1.66 2.28 22.60
C ARG A 115 1.59 1.66 21.20
N GLY A 116 1.04 2.38 20.22
CA GLY A 116 0.96 1.96 18.84
C GLY A 116 0.05 2.86 18.01
N LEU A 117 -0.16 2.49 16.75
CA LEU A 117 -1.11 3.16 15.86
C LEU A 117 -2.54 2.72 16.13
N SER A 118 -3.45 3.69 16.24
CA SER A 118 -4.91 3.47 16.19
C SER A 118 -5.35 2.92 14.83
N PRO A 119 -6.58 2.35 14.70
CA PRO A 119 -7.09 1.86 13.42
C PRO A 119 -7.04 2.90 12.29
N ASP A 120 -7.42 4.14 12.57
CA ASP A 120 -7.39 5.21 11.56
C ASP A 120 -5.95 5.58 11.17
N GLU A 121 -5.02 5.57 12.12
CA GLU A 121 -3.61 5.83 11.83
C GLU A 121 -2.99 4.71 10.99
N ARG A 122 -3.43 3.46 11.17
CA ARG A 122 -3.02 2.32 10.34
C ARG A 122 -3.45 2.49 8.89
N LEU A 123 -4.68 2.97 8.64
CA LEU A 123 -5.17 3.26 7.29
C LEU A 123 -4.26 4.26 6.55
N HIS A 124 -3.82 5.30 7.24
CA HIS A 124 -2.86 6.28 6.69
C HIS A 124 -1.47 5.66 6.55
N ALA A 125 -1.01 4.92 7.57
CA ALA A 125 0.29 4.29 7.60
C ALA A 125 0.49 3.24 6.50
N ARG A 126 -0.59 2.74 5.88
CA ARG A 126 -0.55 1.88 4.70
C ARG A 126 -0.03 2.61 3.45
N LYS A 127 -0.19 3.93 3.36
CA LYS A 127 0.13 4.77 2.19
C LYS A 127 1.58 5.22 2.13
N LYS A 128 2.49 4.28 2.43
CA LYS A 128 3.94 4.44 2.30
C LYS A 128 4.63 3.12 1.98
N ILE A 129 5.86 3.22 1.49
CA ILE A 129 6.74 2.12 1.14
C ILE A 129 8.11 2.39 1.75
N PHE A 130 8.65 1.40 2.46
CA PHE A 130 10.07 1.39 2.83
C PHE A 130 10.88 0.74 1.72
N VAL A 131 11.96 1.38 1.31
CA VAL A 131 12.84 0.86 0.26
C VAL A 131 14.26 0.86 0.76
N SER A 132 15.01 -0.21 0.52
CA SER A 132 16.44 -0.28 0.83
C SER A 132 17.13 -1.30 -0.06
N ASP A 133 18.41 -1.06 -0.32
CA ASP A 133 19.31 -2.12 -0.76
C ASP A 133 19.53 -3.08 0.42
N SER A 134 19.46 -4.37 0.11
CA SER A 134 19.43 -5.48 1.05
C SER A 134 20.21 -6.66 0.51
N MET A 135 20.44 -7.64 1.39
CA MET A 135 21.05 -8.92 1.01
C MET A 135 20.11 -10.07 1.34
N ILE A 136 20.01 -11.02 0.41
CA ILE A 136 19.36 -12.30 0.60
C ILE A 136 20.44 -13.29 1.00
N TYR A 137 20.27 -13.93 2.17
CA TYR A 137 21.21 -14.92 2.70
C TYR A 137 20.67 -16.34 2.59
N ARG A 138 19.35 -16.48 2.62
CA ARG A 138 18.65 -17.75 2.65
C ARG A 138 17.46 -17.72 1.71
N VAL A 139 17.01 -18.90 1.33
CA VAL A 139 15.75 -19.14 0.60
C VAL A 139 14.94 -20.17 1.38
N GLY A 140 13.64 -20.24 1.14
CA GLY A 140 12.70 -21.15 1.78
C GLY A 140 12.21 -20.68 3.13
N GLY A 141 11.66 -21.61 3.92
CA GLY A 141 11.06 -21.33 5.22
C GLY A 141 9.53 -21.36 5.25
N TYR A 142 8.88 -21.89 4.22
CA TYR A 142 7.43 -22.08 4.23
C TYR A 142 7.07 -23.40 4.93
N PRO A 143 6.19 -23.40 5.95
CA PRO A 143 6.13 -24.42 7.01
C PRO A 143 5.69 -25.85 6.61
N LYS A 144 5.61 -26.21 5.32
CA LYS A 144 5.29 -27.59 4.90
C LYS A 144 6.10 -28.12 3.71
N ASN A 145 6.47 -27.28 2.75
CA ASN A 145 6.97 -27.77 1.44
C ASN A 145 8.29 -27.14 0.98
N ASN A 146 8.85 -26.16 1.70
CA ASN A 146 10.07 -25.48 1.26
C ASN A 146 11.03 -25.22 2.43
N PRO A 147 11.99 -26.15 2.70
CA PRO A 147 12.92 -26.01 3.81
C PRO A 147 13.83 -24.79 3.64
N VAL A 148 14.29 -24.22 4.75
CA VAL A 148 15.25 -23.11 4.71
C VAL A 148 16.60 -23.61 4.19
N VAL A 149 17.14 -22.96 3.17
CA VAL A 149 18.45 -23.24 2.59
C VAL A 149 19.32 -21.99 2.65
N LEU A 150 20.53 -22.13 3.19
CA LEU A 150 21.54 -21.08 3.17
C LEU A 150 22.15 -20.97 1.77
N LEU A 151 22.20 -19.76 1.23
CA LEU A 151 22.84 -19.51 -0.05
C LEU A 151 24.37 -19.56 0.11
N PRO A 152 25.11 -20.23 -0.81
CA PRO A 152 26.57 -20.23 -0.79
C PRO A 152 27.17 -18.83 -0.90
N THR A 153 26.46 -17.91 -1.56
CA THR A 153 26.83 -16.51 -1.68
C THR A 153 25.57 -15.66 -1.51
N SER A 154 25.67 -14.60 -0.71
CA SER A 154 24.55 -13.69 -0.52
C SER A 154 24.24 -12.94 -1.81
N VAL A 155 22.95 -12.71 -2.05
CA VAL A 155 22.46 -12.11 -3.30
C VAL A 155 21.99 -10.68 -3.02
N PRO A 156 22.50 -9.67 -3.74
CA PRO A 156 22.01 -8.30 -3.59
C PRO A 156 20.60 -8.17 -4.16
N ALA A 157 19.74 -7.46 -3.43
CA ALA A 157 18.38 -7.14 -3.86
C ALA A 157 17.97 -5.78 -3.32
N THR A 158 17.06 -5.09 -4.01
CA THR A 158 16.35 -3.95 -3.41
C THR A 158 15.00 -4.44 -2.92
N ILE A 159 14.72 -4.26 -1.62
CA ILE A 159 13.47 -4.74 -1.02
C ILE A 159 12.51 -3.56 -0.82
N PHE A 160 11.27 -3.74 -1.29
CA PHE A 160 10.17 -2.79 -1.16
C PHE A 160 9.17 -3.35 -0.14
N THR A 161 9.08 -2.73 1.04
CA THR A 161 8.10 -3.11 2.06
C THR A 161 6.91 -2.18 2.05
N LEU A 162 5.74 -2.71 1.77
CA LEU A 162 4.47 -1.99 1.79
C LEU A 162 3.35 -2.85 2.36
N ALA A 163 2.34 -2.19 2.90
CA ALA A 163 1.20 -2.85 3.50
C ALA A 163 0.02 -2.96 2.52
N GLY A 164 -0.52 -4.17 2.40
CA GLY A 164 -1.75 -4.42 1.66
C GLY A 164 -2.99 -3.93 2.41
N MET A 165 -4.14 -3.93 1.74
CA MET A 165 -5.41 -3.63 2.40
C MET A 165 -5.75 -4.69 3.44
N GLN A 166 -6.31 -4.24 4.55
CA GLN A 166 -6.59 -5.03 5.74
C GLN A 166 -8.11 -5.17 5.94
N LEU A 167 -8.67 -6.29 5.46
CA LEU A 167 -10.11 -6.61 5.56
C LEU A 167 -10.44 -7.49 6.78
N GLU A 168 -9.43 -7.95 7.50
CA GLU A 168 -9.53 -8.85 8.66
C GLU A 168 -10.29 -8.28 9.84
N HIS A 169 -10.46 -6.96 9.89
CA HIS A 169 -11.10 -6.30 11.02
C HIS A 169 -11.95 -5.11 10.56
N GLU A 170 -13.16 -4.97 11.14
CA GLU A 170 -14.16 -3.99 10.70
C GLU A 170 -13.69 -2.53 10.79
N LYS A 171 -12.81 -2.21 11.73
CA LYS A 171 -12.24 -0.87 11.94
C LYS A 171 -11.14 -0.45 10.95
N LEU A 172 -10.69 -1.35 10.05
CA LEU A 172 -9.61 -1.12 9.10
C LEU A 172 -10.14 -0.83 7.67
N ASP A 173 -9.54 -1.39 6.61
CA ASP A 173 -9.98 -1.10 5.24
C ASP A 173 -11.40 -1.67 4.98
N TYR A 174 -11.83 -2.67 5.77
CA TYR A 174 -13.19 -3.22 5.74
C TYR A 174 -14.28 -2.13 5.76
N LYS A 175 -14.25 -1.19 6.72
CA LYS A 175 -15.33 -0.18 6.85
C LYS A 175 -15.47 0.75 5.64
N ASN A 176 -14.43 0.86 4.82
CA ASN A 176 -14.42 1.72 3.64
C ASN A 176 -14.77 0.96 2.35
N LEU A 177 -14.68 -0.37 2.37
CA LEU A 177 -14.72 -1.20 1.17
C LEU A 177 -15.83 -2.24 1.19
N ILE A 178 -16.31 -2.66 2.36
CA ILE A 178 -17.29 -3.72 2.54
C ILE A 178 -18.54 -3.14 3.19
N ILE A 179 -19.69 -3.38 2.57
CA ILE A 179 -21.00 -3.27 3.22
C ILE A 179 -21.48 -4.69 3.49
N ASP A 180 -21.61 -5.04 4.77
CA ASP A 180 -22.10 -6.34 5.23
C ASP A 180 -23.57 -6.22 5.61
N ALA A 181 -24.48 -6.76 4.79
CA ALA A 181 -25.92 -6.66 4.99
C ALA A 181 -26.39 -7.27 6.33
N TYR A 182 -25.66 -8.24 6.87
CA TYR A 182 -26.01 -8.90 8.13
C TYR A 182 -25.64 -8.04 9.34
N ARG A 183 -24.46 -7.39 9.30
CA ARG A 183 -23.93 -6.59 10.41
C ARG A 183 -24.29 -5.10 10.33
N GLN A 184 -24.49 -4.61 9.11
CA GLN A 184 -24.72 -3.20 8.78
C GLN A 184 -26.04 -3.04 8.00
N PRO A 185 -27.19 -3.42 8.60
CA PRO A 185 -28.46 -3.40 7.90
C PRO A 185 -28.89 -1.97 7.52
N ALA A 186 -28.50 -0.95 8.27
CA ALA A 186 -28.86 0.44 7.97
C ALA A 186 -28.11 0.97 6.73
N GLU A 187 -26.81 0.71 6.65
CA GLU A 187 -25.93 1.04 5.52
C GLU A 187 -26.37 0.30 4.26
N HIS A 188 -26.70 -0.99 4.40
CA HIS A 188 -27.24 -1.78 3.30
C HIS A 188 -28.58 -1.22 2.78
N GLN A 189 -29.51 -0.87 3.67
CA GLN A 189 -30.77 -0.25 3.26
C GLN A 189 -30.57 1.12 2.61
N LYS A 190 -29.62 1.93 3.11
CA LYS A 190 -29.24 3.20 2.48
C LYS A 190 -28.71 2.99 1.07
N LEU A 191 -27.84 1.99 0.85
CA LEU A 191 -27.35 1.64 -0.47
C LEU A 191 -28.49 1.21 -1.40
N LEU A 192 -29.36 0.31 -0.96
CA LEU A 192 -30.51 -0.14 -1.76
C LEU A 192 -31.43 1.03 -2.13
N LYS A 193 -31.68 1.95 -1.19
CA LYS A 193 -32.46 3.16 -1.46
C LYS A 193 -31.79 4.04 -2.51
N LEU A 194 -30.48 4.28 -2.41
CA LEU A 194 -29.73 5.06 -3.40
C LEU A 194 -29.76 4.40 -4.78
N LEU A 195 -29.62 3.08 -4.87
CA LEU A 195 -29.69 2.37 -6.14
C LEU A 195 -31.08 2.52 -6.79
N LYS A 196 -32.16 2.45 -6.00
CA LYS A 196 -33.54 2.72 -6.46
C LYS A 196 -33.74 4.15 -6.95
N GLU A 197 -33.26 5.12 -6.17
CA GLU A 197 -33.43 6.55 -6.48
C GLU A 197 -32.70 6.97 -7.76
N ASN A 198 -31.63 6.25 -8.13
CA ASN A 198 -30.85 6.52 -9.34
C ASN A 198 -31.26 5.64 -10.54
N ASP A 199 -32.41 4.96 -10.47
CA ASP A 199 -32.91 4.04 -11.52
C ASP A 199 -31.93 2.90 -11.85
N LEU A 200 -31.03 2.58 -10.92
CA LEU A 200 -30.00 1.55 -11.07
C LEU A 200 -30.55 0.13 -10.79
N GLU A 201 -31.80 0.02 -10.31
CA GLU A 201 -32.50 -1.25 -10.11
C GLU A 201 -33.47 -1.63 -11.25
N THR A 202 -33.84 -0.69 -12.12
CA THR A 202 -35.17 -0.72 -12.78
C THR A 202 -35.17 -1.13 -14.24
N HIS A 203 -34.01 -1.43 -14.79
CA HIS A 203 -33.92 -2.25 -15.98
C HIS A 203 -33.27 -3.55 -15.55
N GLY A 204 -33.76 -4.70 -16.02
CA GLY A 204 -33.03 -5.97 -15.98
C GLY A 204 -31.65 -5.93 -16.67
N ASP A 205 -31.13 -4.74 -16.91
CA ASP A 205 -29.77 -4.41 -17.24
C ASP A 205 -28.91 -4.53 -15.97
N TYR A 206 -28.66 -5.79 -15.62
CA TYR A 206 -27.54 -6.23 -14.78
C TYR A 206 -26.20 -5.60 -15.20
N ARG A 207 -26.13 -4.87 -16.32
CA ARG A 207 -24.97 -4.15 -16.83
C ARG A 207 -24.33 -3.19 -15.85
N LEU A 208 -24.95 -2.51 -14.89
CA LEU A 208 -24.18 -1.71 -13.89
C LEU A 208 -23.60 -2.57 -12.75
N LEU A 209 -24.27 -3.69 -12.46
CA LEU A 209 -23.84 -4.73 -11.52
C LEU A 209 -22.78 -5.68 -12.14
N THR A 210 -22.74 -5.79 -13.47
CA THR A 210 -21.75 -6.52 -14.28
C THR A 210 -20.74 -5.62 -15.00
N LYS A 211 -20.94 -4.28 -15.02
CA LYS A 211 -19.92 -3.27 -15.39
C LYS A 211 -18.88 -3.10 -14.28
N GLY A 212 -19.04 -3.80 -13.16
CA GLY A 212 -17.95 -4.05 -12.22
C GLY A 212 -17.76 -3.00 -11.12
N LEU A 213 -18.81 -2.28 -10.70
CA LEU A 213 -18.71 -1.35 -9.57
C LEU A 213 -18.77 -2.06 -8.20
N PHE A 214 -19.54 -3.15 -8.10
CA PHE A 214 -19.70 -3.91 -6.85
C PHE A 214 -19.65 -5.43 -7.08
N ASN A 215 -19.02 -6.16 -6.15
CA ASN A 215 -19.13 -7.62 -6.10
C ASN A 215 -20.07 -8.04 -4.97
N TYR A 216 -21.04 -8.90 -5.29
CA TYR A 216 -22.01 -9.45 -4.35
C TYR A 216 -21.66 -10.89 -4.03
N ILE A 217 -21.29 -11.12 -2.77
CA ILE A 217 -20.87 -12.43 -2.27
C ILE A 217 -21.95 -12.91 -1.32
N LYS A 218 -22.55 -14.07 -1.60
CA LYS A 218 -23.49 -14.72 -0.67
C LYS A 218 -22.83 -15.91 -0.01
N ARG A 219 -23.00 -15.97 1.31
CA ARG A 219 -22.68 -17.12 2.14
C ARG A 219 -23.69 -18.25 1.90
N ASP A 220 -23.19 -19.44 1.62
CA ASP A 220 -23.96 -20.67 1.76
C ASP A 220 -24.02 -21.06 3.25
N PRO A 221 -25.18 -20.97 3.90
CA PRO A 221 -25.29 -21.29 5.32
C PRO A 221 -25.10 -22.78 5.63
N LYS A 222 -25.10 -23.69 4.64
CA LYS A 222 -24.97 -25.14 4.84
C LYS A 222 -23.55 -25.65 4.59
N THR A 223 -22.88 -25.12 3.57
CA THR A 223 -21.53 -25.57 3.18
C THR A 223 -20.43 -24.62 3.66
N GLY A 224 -20.78 -23.40 4.06
CA GLY A 224 -19.80 -22.33 4.28
C GLY A 224 -19.15 -21.80 3.01
N GLY A 225 -19.52 -22.34 1.83
CA GLY A 225 -19.03 -21.90 0.53
C GLY A 225 -19.59 -20.54 0.11
N PHE A 226 -18.93 -19.92 -0.87
CA PHE A 226 -19.34 -18.62 -1.41
C PHE A 226 -19.77 -18.74 -2.86
N TYR A 227 -20.80 -17.97 -3.20
CA TYR A 227 -21.21 -17.76 -4.57
C TYR A 227 -21.16 -16.26 -4.84
N THR A 228 -20.52 -15.87 -5.94
CA THR A 228 -20.63 -14.52 -6.47
C THR A 228 -21.84 -14.47 -7.39
N SER A 229 -22.83 -13.63 -7.08
CA SER A 229 -23.96 -13.40 -7.99
C SER A 229 -24.64 -12.07 -7.69
N PRO A 230 -24.92 -11.26 -8.73
CA PRO A 230 -25.78 -10.07 -8.61
C PRO A 230 -27.16 -10.36 -8.00
N ILE A 231 -27.68 -11.59 -8.11
CA ILE A 231 -28.96 -12.03 -7.55
C ILE A 231 -28.98 -11.93 -6.01
N PHE A 232 -27.81 -11.83 -5.37
CA PHE A 232 -27.69 -11.77 -3.92
C PHE A 232 -27.80 -10.36 -3.33
N MET A 233 -27.94 -9.32 -4.14
CA MET A 233 -28.05 -7.92 -3.71
C MET A 233 -29.14 -7.66 -2.65
N GLY A 234 -30.28 -8.35 -2.76
CA GLY A 234 -31.38 -8.28 -1.79
C GLY A 234 -31.27 -9.26 -0.61
N SER A 235 -30.18 -10.01 -0.51
CA SER A 235 -30.01 -11.02 0.54
C SER A 235 -29.57 -10.37 1.85
N LYS A 236 -30.19 -10.80 2.96
CA LYS A 236 -29.83 -10.39 4.33
C LYS A 236 -28.41 -10.82 4.76
N ASN A 237 -27.76 -11.68 3.98
CA ASN A 237 -26.41 -12.20 4.25
C ASN A 237 -25.43 -11.85 3.10
N ALA A 238 -25.68 -10.76 2.38
CA ALA A 238 -24.81 -10.31 1.30
C ALA A 238 -23.61 -9.53 1.86
N LEU A 239 -22.42 -9.82 1.34
CA LEU A 239 -21.26 -8.94 1.44
C LEU A 239 -21.12 -8.19 0.12
N ILE A 240 -21.05 -6.87 0.19
CA ILE A 240 -20.95 -5.98 -0.97
C ILE A 240 -19.58 -5.31 -0.93
N LEU A 241 -18.70 -5.71 -1.84
CA LEU A 241 -17.38 -5.08 -2.01
C LEU A 241 -17.51 -3.90 -2.98
N ASN A 242 -17.05 -2.71 -2.54
CA ASN A 242 -16.81 -1.56 -3.41
C ASN A 242 -15.58 -1.83 -4.28
N ARG A 243 -15.83 -2.46 -5.44
CA ARG A 243 -14.78 -2.92 -6.36
C ARG A 243 -14.00 -1.74 -6.94
N GLU A 244 -14.67 -0.63 -7.22
CA GLU A 244 -14.02 0.57 -7.75
C GLU A 244 -13.05 1.19 -6.73
N ALA A 245 -13.49 1.38 -5.48
CA ALA A 245 -12.60 1.92 -4.45
C ALA A 245 -11.41 1.00 -4.18
N TYR A 246 -11.62 -0.32 -4.19
CA TYR A 246 -10.54 -1.30 -4.07
C TYR A 246 -9.57 -1.22 -5.26
N PHE A 247 -10.09 -1.19 -6.49
CA PHE A 247 -9.30 -1.04 -7.71
C PHE A 247 -8.46 0.23 -7.70
N GLN A 248 -9.06 1.39 -7.41
CA GLN A 248 -8.37 2.68 -7.37
C GLN A 248 -7.28 2.71 -6.28
N ALA A 249 -7.56 2.11 -5.12
CA ALA A 249 -6.55 2.03 -4.07
C ALA A 249 -5.37 1.12 -4.47
N LEU A 250 -5.60 0.02 -5.19
CA LEU A 250 -4.54 -0.82 -5.76
C LEU A 250 -3.74 -0.09 -6.84
N VAL A 251 -4.41 0.63 -7.75
CA VAL A 251 -3.75 1.47 -8.77
C VAL A 251 -2.80 2.44 -8.10
N LYS A 252 -3.23 3.15 -7.05
CA LYS A 252 -2.36 4.05 -6.28
C LYS A 252 -1.18 3.32 -5.64
N ASP A 253 -1.41 2.17 -5.02
CA ASP A 253 -0.36 1.42 -4.33
C ASP A 253 0.71 0.91 -5.33
N PHE A 254 0.31 0.42 -6.50
CA PHE A 254 1.23 0.01 -7.57
C PHE A 254 1.95 1.19 -8.22
N THR A 255 1.26 2.30 -8.48
CA THR A 255 1.92 3.51 -9.00
C THR A 255 2.97 4.01 -8.02
N LEU A 256 2.67 4.03 -6.72
CA LEU A 256 3.65 4.37 -5.68
C LEU A 256 4.84 3.41 -5.69
N LEU A 257 4.59 2.10 -5.79
CA LEU A 257 5.63 1.07 -5.82
C LEU A 257 6.58 1.24 -7.02
N PHE A 258 6.05 1.33 -8.23
CA PHE A 258 6.88 1.44 -9.43
C PHE A 258 7.52 2.83 -9.57
N ALA A 259 6.89 3.90 -9.08
CA ALA A 259 7.55 5.21 -8.98
C ALA A 259 8.74 5.16 -8.02
N ALA A 260 8.60 4.50 -6.86
CA ALA A 260 9.72 4.28 -5.94
C ALA A 260 10.84 3.45 -6.59
N ALA A 261 10.47 2.46 -7.41
CA ALA A 261 11.43 1.66 -8.17
C ALA A 261 12.24 2.48 -9.17
N GLU A 262 11.57 3.32 -9.98
CA GLU A 262 12.22 4.22 -10.93
C GLU A 262 13.15 5.21 -10.24
N LYS A 263 12.71 5.79 -9.11
CA LYS A 263 13.51 6.78 -8.37
C LYS A 263 14.78 6.18 -7.78
N THR A 264 14.73 4.90 -7.41
CA THR A 264 15.86 4.19 -6.81
C THR A 264 16.65 3.36 -7.81
N ALA A 265 16.28 3.34 -9.09
CA ALA A 265 16.84 2.43 -10.08
C ALA A 265 18.35 2.61 -10.28
N ASP A 266 19.03 1.50 -10.57
CA ASP A 266 20.39 1.53 -11.10
C ASP A 266 20.32 1.91 -12.60
N PRO A 267 21.01 2.97 -13.05
CA PRO A 267 20.97 3.37 -14.46
C PRO A 267 21.53 2.29 -15.42
N ASN A 268 22.29 1.32 -14.92
CA ASN A 268 22.95 0.29 -15.72
C ASN A 268 22.20 -1.05 -15.74
N LYS A 269 21.15 -1.21 -14.93
CA LYS A 269 20.40 -2.48 -14.83
C LYS A 269 18.90 -2.25 -14.93
N LYS A 270 18.21 -3.20 -15.52
CA LYS A 270 16.74 -3.23 -15.52
C LYS A 270 16.24 -3.90 -14.25
N ASN A 271 15.09 -3.46 -13.76
CA ASN A 271 14.44 -4.01 -12.58
C ASN A 271 13.68 -5.29 -12.97
N TYR A 272 13.97 -6.35 -12.25
CA TYR A 272 13.19 -7.59 -12.24
C TYR A 272 12.43 -7.65 -10.92
N PHE A 273 11.11 -7.48 -10.95
CA PHE A 273 10.26 -7.48 -9.77
C PHE A 273 9.75 -8.88 -9.44
N LYS A 274 9.84 -9.27 -8.17
CA LYS A 274 9.05 -10.35 -7.58
C LYS A 274 8.00 -9.75 -6.66
N LEU A 275 6.74 -9.77 -7.12
CA LEU A 275 5.59 -9.09 -6.53
C LEU A 275 4.55 -10.12 -6.08
N PRO A 276 4.48 -10.50 -4.79
CA PRO A 276 3.42 -11.37 -4.33
C PRO A 276 2.07 -10.65 -4.36
N PHE A 277 0.99 -11.40 -4.20
CA PHE A 277 -0.33 -10.86 -3.95
C PHE A 277 -0.43 -10.18 -2.56
N ILE A 278 -0.16 -8.87 -2.51
CA ILE A 278 -0.12 -8.11 -1.26
C ILE A 278 -1.52 -7.99 -0.65
N GLY A 279 -1.66 -8.35 0.63
CA GLY A 279 -2.95 -8.30 1.34
C GLY A 279 -3.90 -9.47 1.03
N MET A 280 -3.46 -10.47 0.27
CA MET A 280 -4.32 -11.60 -0.15
C MET A 280 -4.19 -12.86 0.71
N GLY A 281 -3.29 -12.86 1.70
CA GLY A 281 -3.20 -13.90 2.72
C GLY A 281 -4.28 -13.74 3.80
N PHE A 282 -3.85 -13.62 5.05
CA PHE A 282 -4.76 -13.41 6.17
C PHE A 282 -5.61 -12.14 6.04
N PHE A 283 -5.05 -11.07 5.47
CA PHE A 283 -5.74 -9.77 5.33
C PHE A 283 -6.92 -9.77 4.33
N ALA A 284 -7.07 -10.82 3.52
CA ALA A 284 -8.26 -11.01 2.68
C ALA A 284 -9.42 -11.70 3.43
N ASN A 285 -9.21 -12.11 4.67
CA ASN A 285 -10.30 -12.60 5.50
C ASN A 285 -11.19 -11.43 5.89
N VAL A 286 -12.47 -11.48 5.58
CA VAL A 286 -13.45 -10.47 5.97
C VAL A 286 -13.83 -10.73 7.43
N ASN A 287 -13.49 -9.78 8.31
CA ASN A 287 -13.71 -9.86 9.76
C ASN A 287 -13.16 -11.15 10.40
N GLY A 288 -12.05 -11.69 9.88
CA GLY A 288 -11.42 -12.91 10.40
C GLY A 288 -12.23 -14.20 10.21
N GLU A 289 -13.37 -14.14 9.52
CA GLU A 289 -14.30 -15.26 9.36
C GLU A 289 -14.26 -15.87 7.96
N TYR A 290 -14.05 -15.07 6.91
CA TYR A 290 -14.29 -15.49 5.53
C TYR A 290 -13.21 -15.00 4.56
N ASN A 291 -12.47 -15.90 3.89
CA ASN A 291 -11.50 -15.48 2.89
C ASN A 291 -12.17 -15.11 1.56
N ILE A 292 -11.99 -13.87 1.08
CA ILE A 292 -12.52 -13.41 -0.22
C ILE A 292 -11.43 -13.23 -1.29
N HIS A 293 -10.25 -13.84 -1.14
CA HIS A 293 -9.13 -13.70 -2.09
C HIS A 293 -9.56 -13.92 -3.55
N HIS A 294 -10.48 -14.86 -3.80
CA HIS A 294 -10.92 -15.26 -5.13
C HIS A 294 -11.67 -14.13 -5.85
N VAL A 295 -12.24 -13.19 -5.09
CA VAL A 295 -12.89 -11.97 -5.60
C VAL A 295 -11.87 -10.86 -5.83
N LEU A 296 -10.83 -10.80 -4.99
CA LEU A 296 -9.85 -9.72 -4.99
C LEU A 296 -8.76 -9.92 -6.06
N VAL A 297 -8.31 -11.16 -6.30
CA VAL A 297 -7.24 -11.51 -7.27
C VAL A 297 -7.50 -10.95 -8.67
N PRO A 298 -8.70 -11.08 -9.28
CA PRO A 298 -8.97 -10.50 -10.58
C PRO A 298 -8.89 -8.97 -10.59
N ILE A 299 -9.29 -8.31 -9.51
CA ILE A 299 -9.21 -6.84 -9.39
C ILE A 299 -7.74 -6.41 -9.27
N TYR A 300 -6.94 -7.16 -8.51
CA TYR A 300 -5.50 -6.95 -8.36
C TYR A 300 -4.76 -7.03 -9.68
N ILE A 301 -4.97 -8.10 -10.46
CA ILE A 301 -4.34 -8.29 -11.77
C ILE A 301 -4.74 -7.16 -12.72
N ASN A 302 -6.02 -6.77 -12.75
CA ASN A 302 -6.47 -5.68 -13.61
C ASN A 302 -5.89 -4.33 -13.19
N ALA A 303 -5.77 -4.04 -11.90
CA ALA A 303 -5.16 -2.81 -11.40
C ALA A 303 -3.66 -2.75 -11.74
N LEU A 304 -2.95 -3.87 -11.63
CA LEU A 304 -1.55 -3.99 -12.05
C LEU A 304 -1.41 -3.70 -13.55
N LYS A 305 -2.22 -4.37 -14.39
CA LYS A 305 -2.24 -4.14 -15.84
C LYS A 305 -2.56 -2.69 -16.18
N GLU A 306 -3.53 -2.09 -15.49
CA GLU A 306 -3.89 -0.68 -15.69
C GLU A 306 -2.71 0.25 -15.43
N VAL A 307 -1.97 0.05 -14.32
CA VAL A 307 -0.78 0.88 -14.02
C VAL A 307 0.31 0.70 -15.07
N LEU A 308 0.57 -0.53 -15.52
CA LEU A 308 1.55 -0.81 -16.58
C LEU A 308 1.12 -0.23 -17.94
N LYS A 309 -0.18 -0.15 -18.23
CA LYS A 309 -0.74 0.49 -19.44
C LYS A 309 -0.67 2.02 -19.37
N SER A 310 -1.04 2.58 -18.23
CA SER A 310 -1.17 4.04 -18.01
C SER A 310 0.17 4.76 -17.81
N HIS A 311 1.24 4.04 -17.48
CA HIS A 311 2.56 4.63 -17.20
C HIS A 311 3.67 3.90 -17.96
N GLN A 312 4.72 4.64 -18.34
CA GLN A 312 5.97 4.06 -18.83
C GLN A 312 7.03 4.09 -17.73
N PHE A 313 7.47 2.90 -17.31
CA PHE A 313 8.54 2.73 -16.32
C PHE A 313 9.80 2.31 -17.06
N LYS A 314 10.74 3.25 -17.25
CA LYS A 314 11.89 3.05 -18.15
C LYS A 314 12.81 1.94 -17.68
N GLN A 315 12.92 1.73 -16.36
CA GLN A 315 13.81 0.76 -15.75
C GLN A 315 13.09 -0.53 -15.38
N LEU A 316 11.77 -0.64 -15.53
CA LEU A 316 11.05 -1.89 -15.28
C LEU A 316 11.04 -2.75 -16.55
N GLU A 317 11.42 -4.03 -16.43
CA GLU A 317 11.35 -4.98 -17.55
C GLU A 317 10.54 -6.23 -17.21
N TYR A 318 10.63 -6.74 -15.97
CA TYR A 318 9.89 -7.92 -15.54
C TYR A 318 9.09 -7.65 -14.28
N VAL A 319 7.87 -8.16 -14.24
CA VAL A 319 7.06 -8.32 -13.03
C VAL A 319 6.64 -9.78 -12.94
N GLU A 320 7.31 -10.53 -12.07
CA GLU A 320 6.95 -11.90 -11.68
C GLU A 320 6.00 -11.86 -10.48
N VAL A 321 4.81 -12.44 -10.65
CA VAL A 321 3.76 -12.53 -9.64
C VAL A 321 3.62 -14.00 -9.23
N PRO A 322 4.27 -14.45 -8.15
CA PRO A 322 4.11 -15.81 -7.69
C PRO A 322 2.75 -16.04 -7.02
N TYR A 323 2.19 -17.23 -7.23
CA TYR A 323 0.96 -17.69 -6.60
C TYR A 323 1.17 -18.95 -5.76
N PHE A 324 0.30 -19.14 -4.76
CA PHE A 324 0.50 -20.11 -3.68
C PHE A 324 -0.53 -21.25 -3.67
N ASP A 325 -1.54 -21.18 -4.55
CA ASP A 325 -2.61 -22.17 -4.62
C ASP A 325 -3.22 -22.29 -6.02
N HIS A 326 -3.85 -23.45 -6.27
CA HIS A 326 -4.50 -23.79 -7.55
C HIS A 326 -5.75 -22.96 -7.87
N ILE A 327 -6.37 -22.34 -6.86
CA ILE A 327 -7.53 -21.47 -7.09
C ILE A 327 -7.05 -20.20 -7.79
N THR A 328 -5.93 -19.64 -7.31
CA THR A 328 -5.27 -18.47 -7.89
C THR A 328 -4.75 -18.78 -9.28
N GLU A 329 -4.16 -19.96 -9.49
CA GLU A 329 -3.73 -20.46 -10.81
C GLU A 329 -4.87 -20.41 -11.83
N GLY A 330 -6.00 -21.06 -11.55
CA GLY A 330 -7.15 -21.09 -12.48
C GLY A 330 -7.75 -19.69 -12.72
N LEU A 331 -7.69 -18.79 -11.74
CA LEU A 331 -8.10 -17.40 -11.93
C LEU A 331 -7.13 -16.66 -12.86
N ILE A 332 -5.83 -16.83 -12.68
CA ILE A 332 -4.81 -16.23 -13.54
C ILE A 332 -5.06 -16.67 -14.99
N GLU A 333 -5.16 -17.96 -15.27
CA GLU A 333 -5.43 -18.49 -16.62
C GLU A 333 -6.64 -17.85 -17.29
N ILE A 334 -7.73 -17.61 -16.54
CA ILE A 334 -8.94 -16.96 -17.06
C ILE A 334 -8.71 -15.48 -17.38
N PHE A 335 -7.96 -14.77 -16.54
CA PHE A 335 -7.78 -13.31 -16.61
C PHE A 335 -6.49 -12.86 -17.34
N THR A 336 -5.65 -13.80 -17.78
CA THR A 336 -4.37 -13.54 -18.45
C THR A 336 -4.25 -14.27 -19.78
N LYS A 337 -5.31 -14.26 -20.60
CA LYS A 337 -5.22 -14.74 -22.00
C LYS A 337 -3.98 -14.16 -22.69
N ASP A 338 -3.33 -14.98 -23.50
CA ASP A 338 -1.95 -14.86 -24.00
C ASP A 338 -1.55 -13.50 -24.63
N ASP A 339 -2.51 -12.68 -25.05
CA ASP A 339 -2.27 -11.40 -25.74
C ASP A 339 -1.77 -10.25 -24.83
N GLU A 340 -1.72 -10.44 -23.50
CA GLU A 340 -1.32 -9.39 -22.54
C GLU A 340 -0.08 -9.75 -21.69
N ALA A 341 0.76 -10.68 -22.16
CA ALA A 341 1.99 -11.07 -21.45
C ALA A 341 3.06 -9.95 -21.42
N GLU A 342 2.99 -8.99 -22.35
CA GLU A 342 3.87 -7.82 -22.37
C GLU A 342 3.05 -6.53 -22.51
N ILE A 343 3.29 -5.57 -21.61
CA ILE A 343 2.58 -4.29 -21.56
C ILE A 343 3.62 -3.17 -21.52
N ASN A 344 3.65 -2.31 -22.53
CA ASN A 344 4.61 -1.20 -22.63
C ASN A 344 6.08 -1.63 -22.44
N GLY A 345 6.45 -2.82 -22.94
CA GLY A 345 7.80 -3.38 -22.80
C GLY A 345 8.07 -4.09 -21.47
N VAL A 346 7.08 -4.17 -20.58
CA VAL A 346 7.16 -4.90 -19.32
C VAL A 346 6.52 -6.28 -19.48
N LYS A 347 7.30 -7.33 -19.22
CA LYS A 347 6.84 -8.72 -19.22
C LYS A 347 6.22 -9.07 -17.88
N LEU A 348 4.96 -9.50 -17.92
CA LEU A 348 4.20 -9.95 -16.75
C LEU A 348 4.22 -11.48 -16.70
N ILE A 349 4.85 -12.04 -15.67
CA ILE A 349 5.03 -13.48 -15.51
C ILE A 349 4.24 -13.92 -14.28
N PHE A 350 3.42 -14.96 -14.41
CA PHE A 350 2.78 -15.63 -13.28
C PHE A 350 3.49 -16.95 -13.03
N SER A 351 3.86 -17.23 -11.77
CA SER A 351 4.78 -18.32 -11.44
C SER A 351 4.29 -19.15 -10.25
N GLU A 352 4.47 -20.47 -10.31
CA GLU A 352 4.28 -21.39 -9.18
C GLU A 352 5.42 -21.34 -8.16
N GLU A 353 6.46 -20.52 -8.40
CA GLU A 353 7.59 -20.41 -7.49
C GLU A 353 7.15 -19.72 -6.19
N ILE A 354 6.78 -20.53 -5.20
CA ILE A 354 6.32 -20.12 -3.86
C ILE A 354 7.33 -19.22 -3.14
N ASP A 355 8.62 -19.27 -3.51
CA ASP A 355 9.67 -18.52 -2.85
C ASP A 355 10.07 -17.24 -3.59
N LEU A 356 9.62 -16.10 -3.05
CA LEU A 356 10.00 -14.76 -3.49
C LEU A 356 11.50 -14.47 -3.46
N LEU A 357 12.30 -15.22 -2.70
CA LEU A 357 13.75 -15.01 -2.63
C LEU A 357 14.52 -15.96 -3.54
N GLN A 358 13.85 -16.90 -4.20
CA GLN A 358 14.50 -17.80 -5.14
C GLN A 358 14.88 -17.07 -6.44
N VAL A 359 16.16 -17.12 -6.78
CA VAL A 359 16.75 -16.37 -7.92
C VAL A 359 17.16 -17.23 -9.12
N LYS A 360 16.61 -18.45 -9.27
CA LYS A 360 17.04 -19.42 -10.30
C LYS A 360 16.96 -18.90 -11.74
N HIS A 361 16.06 -17.96 -12.02
CA HIS A 361 15.75 -17.49 -13.37
C HIS A 361 16.08 -16.01 -13.59
N VAL A 362 16.87 -15.40 -12.70
CA VAL A 362 17.23 -13.98 -12.78
C VAL A 362 18.71 -13.84 -13.11
N ASP A 363 19.02 -13.24 -14.26
CA ASP A 363 20.39 -12.85 -14.60
C ASP A 363 20.77 -11.59 -13.80
N LEU A 364 21.43 -11.79 -12.65
CA LEU A 364 21.80 -10.70 -11.75
C LEU A 364 22.86 -9.75 -12.33
N ASP A 365 23.52 -10.10 -13.44
CA ASP A 365 24.44 -9.19 -14.12
C ASP A 365 23.68 -8.15 -14.94
N GLN A 366 22.57 -8.55 -15.56
CA GLN A 366 21.69 -7.67 -16.35
C GLN A 366 20.62 -6.97 -15.51
N TYR A 367 20.12 -7.65 -14.48
CA TYR A 367 18.96 -7.20 -13.72
C TYR A 367 19.29 -6.83 -12.29
N ARG A 368 18.63 -5.78 -11.80
CA ARG A 368 18.47 -5.52 -10.38
C ARG A 368 17.25 -6.29 -9.89
N LEU A 369 17.49 -7.25 -9.00
CA LEU A 369 16.42 -7.97 -8.32
C LEU A 369 15.69 -7.03 -7.35
N CYS A 370 14.39 -6.85 -7.58
CA CYS A 370 13.49 -6.09 -6.72
C CYS A 370 12.50 -7.04 -6.07
N VAL A 371 12.51 -7.17 -4.75
CA VAL A 371 11.60 -8.06 -4.02
C VAL A 371 10.60 -7.23 -3.23
N VAL A 372 9.33 -7.59 -3.33
CA VAL A 372 8.27 -6.94 -2.56
C VAL A 372 7.98 -7.75 -1.30
N ASN A 373 8.17 -7.11 -0.14
CA ASN A 373 7.81 -7.66 1.16
C ASN A 373 6.36 -7.23 1.51
N PRO A 374 5.39 -8.16 1.54
CA PRO A 374 4.00 -7.85 1.83
C PRO A 374 3.81 -7.70 3.35
N SER A 375 3.94 -6.48 3.85
CA SER A 375 3.94 -6.19 5.27
C SER A 375 2.56 -5.79 5.80
N ASP A 376 2.50 -5.50 7.09
CA ASP A 376 1.36 -4.88 7.73
C ASP A 376 1.64 -3.40 8.08
N ALA A 377 0.58 -2.61 8.26
CA ALA A 377 0.72 -1.18 8.51
C ALA A 377 1.28 -0.84 9.91
N HIS A 378 1.36 -1.82 10.81
CA HIS A 378 1.46 -1.64 12.24
C HIS A 378 2.75 -2.17 12.87
N ALA A 379 3.37 -3.22 12.32
CA ALA A 379 4.59 -3.85 12.81
C ALA A 379 5.82 -3.64 11.90
N TYR A 380 7.01 -3.86 12.46
CA TYR A 380 8.27 -3.70 11.74
C TYR A 380 8.37 -4.64 10.53
N PRO A 381 9.04 -4.20 9.45
CA PRO A 381 9.30 -5.05 8.29
C PRO A 381 9.89 -6.40 8.68
N GLY A 382 9.26 -7.46 8.21
CA GLY A 382 9.67 -8.83 8.53
C GLY A 382 9.07 -9.34 9.83
N ASN A 383 7.87 -8.86 10.20
CA ASN A 383 7.04 -9.17 11.36
C ASN A 383 7.11 -10.63 11.90
N GLU A 384 6.49 -10.87 13.06
CA GLU A 384 6.35 -12.18 13.72
C GLU A 384 7.67 -12.79 14.20
N TYR A 385 8.76 -12.03 14.16
CA TYR A 385 10.02 -12.46 14.71
C TYR A 385 9.92 -12.67 16.22
N GLY A 386 10.31 -13.85 16.69
CA GLY A 386 10.29 -14.19 18.11
C GLY A 386 8.90 -14.53 18.67
N LEU A 387 7.82 -14.32 17.91
CA LEU A 387 6.46 -14.69 18.32
C LEU A 387 6.17 -16.19 18.12
N SER A 388 6.69 -16.78 17.04
CA SER A 388 6.64 -18.23 16.86
C SER A 388 7.95 -18.87 17.35
N LYS A 389 7.88 -19.69 18.41
CA LYS A 389 8.96 -20.64 18.75
C LYS A 389 9.17 -21.70 17.65
N TYR A 390 8.25 -21.77 16.69
CA TYR A 390 8.20 -22.79 15.65
C TYR A 390 7.73 -22.16 14.33
N GLN A 391 8.69 -21.96 13.43
CA GLN A 391 8.52 -21.73 11.98
C GLN A 391 7.95 -20.37 11.52
N PRO A 392 8.39 -19.86 10.35
CA PRO A 392 7.79 -18.67 9.74
C PRO A 392 6.31 -18.93 9.45
N THR A 393 5.43 -18.08 9.95
CA THR A 393 3.97 -18.19 9.79
C THR A 393 3.45 -17.40 8.58
N SER A 394 4.29 -16.57 7.96
CA SER A 394 3.93 -15.72 6.83
C SER A 394 5.09 -15.51 5.84
N VAL A 395 4.72 -15.05 4.64
CA VAL A 395 5.66 -14.59 3.60
C VAL A 395 6.57 -13.46 4.14
N GLU A 396 6.01 -12.51 4.89
CA GLU A 396 6.78 -11.43 5.50
C GLU A 396 7.82 -11.94 6.48
N SER A 397 7.45 -12.87 7.37
CA SER A 397 8.39 -13.46 8.32
C SER A 397 9.52 -14.22 7.61
N ALA A 398 9.19 -14.96 6.54
CA ALA A 398 10.20 -15.64 5.72
C ALA A 398 11.19 -14.64 5.10
N ILE A 399 10.72 -13.55 4.48
CA ILE A 399 11.59 -12.50 3.96
C ILE A 399 12.45 -11.89 5.09
N GLY A 400 11.84 -11.57 6.23
CA GLY A 400 12.54 -11.02 7.39
C GLY A 400 13.59 -11.93 8.01
N ASN A 401 13.41 -13.25 7.95
CA ASN A 401 14.35 -14.26 8.45
C ASN A 401 15.50 -14.55 7.49
N ASN A 402 15.29 -14.28 6.21
CA ASN A 402 16.20 -14.64 5.13
C ASN A 402 16.98 -13.45 4.57
N THR A 403 16.67 -12.24 5.02
CA THR A 403 17.28 -10.97 4.58
C THR A 403 17.66 -10.08 5.77
N ASP A 404 18.24 -8.91 5.52
CA ASP A 404 18.59 -7.92 6.54
C ASP A 404 17.54 -6.81 6.77
N ILE A 405 16.31 -6.95 6.25
CA ILE A 405 15.28 -5.87 6.32
C ILE A 405 14.93 -5.44 7.74
N ARG A 406 15.00 -6.35 8.72
CA ARG A 406 14.74 -6.04 10.14
C ARG A 406 15.73 -5.05 10.74
N TYR A 407 16.85 -4.81 10.06
CA TYR A 407 17.80 -3.77 10.41
C TYR A 407 17.70 -2.58 9.48
N VAL A 408 17.76 -2.81 8.17
CA VAL A 408 17.89 -1.72 7.21
C VAL A 408 16.57 -0.95 7.02
N GLN A 409 15.42 -1.59 7.25
CA GLN A 409 14.09 -0.96 7.15
C GLN A 409 13.42 -0.75 8.53
N ASN A 410 14.17 -0.85 9.62
CA ASN A 410 13.64 -0.64 10.97
C ASN A 410 14.19 0.66 11.58
N PHE A 411 13.32 1.63 11.86
CA PHE A 411 13.73 2.93 12.39
C PHE A 411 14.44 2.84 13.75
N ALA A 412 14.15 1.81 14.55
CA ALA A 412 14.80 1.61 15.85
C ALA A 412 16.30 1.28 15.72
N VAL A 413 16.72 0.78 14.54
CA VAL A 413 18.11 0.43 14.22
C VAL A 413 18.71 1.41 13.21
N ASN A 414 17.93 1.81 12.21
CA ASN A 414 18.33 2.66 11.12
C ASN A 414 17.65 4.04 11.20
N GLU A 415 18.36 5.02 11.76
CA GLU A 415 17.85 6.39 11.89
C GLU A 415 17.76 7.14 10.56
N GLU A 416 18.35 6.62 9.48
CA GLU A 416 18.19 7.18 8.13
C GLU A 416 16.71 7.28 7.75
N LEU A 417 15.88 6.35 8.22
CA LEU A 417 14.43 6.35 8.00
C LEU A 417 13.69 7.51 8.68
N LEU A 418 14.31 8.24 9.60
CA LEU A 418 13.72 9.40 10.30
C LEU A 418 14.20 10.75 9.75
N LYS A 419 15.14 10.73 8.80
CA LYS A 419 15.68 11.93 8.17
C LYS A 419 14.78 12.40 7.04
N LEU A 420 14.50 13.70 7.00
CA LEU A 420 13.57 14.29 6.03
C LEU A 420 14.07 14.13 4.59
N GLU A 421 15.39 14.21 4.38
CA GLU A 421 16.01 14.01 3.07
C GLU A 421 15.80 12.60 2.50
N ASN A 422 15.46 11.63 3.35
CA ASN A 422 15.18 10.25 2.96
C ASN A 422 13.67 9.99 2.76
N TRP A 423 12.83 11.01 2.94
CA TRP A 423 11.38 10.94 2.72
C TRP A 423 11.03 11.55 1.37
N VAL A 424 10.48 10.74 0.48
CA VAL A 424 10.18 11.11 -0.90
C VAL A 424 8.67 11.05 -1.11
N GLY A 425 8.05 12.22 -1.24
CA GLY A 425 6.62 12.31 -1.56
C GLY A 425 6.38 11.98 -3.04
N VAL A 426 5.33 11.24 -3.31
CA VAL A 426 4.87 10.93 -4.67
C VAL A 426 3.43 11.42 -4.81
N LYS A 427 3.21 12.34 -5.73
CA LYS A 427 1.87 12.78 -6.12
C LYS A 427 1.39 11.89 -7.24
N ILE A 428 0.22 11.26 -7.05
CA ILE A 428 -0.31 10.23 -7.96
C ILE A 428 -1.56 10.78 -8.64
N ALA A 429 -1.52 10.83 -9.97
CA ALA A 429 -2.64 11.16 -10.83
C ALA A 429 -3.01 9.95 -11.72
N PRO A 430 -4.21 9.90 -12.32
CA PRO A 430 -4.67 8.73 -13.07
C PRO A 430 -3.71 8.21 -14.16
N HIS A 431 -2.99 9.12 -14.84
CA HIS A 431 -2.05 8.78 -15.93
C HIS A 431 -0.66 9.40 -15.74
N ASN A 432 -0.33 9.85 -14.53
CA ASN A 432 0.97 10.44 -14.26
C ASN A 432 1.32 10.35 -12.78
N TYR A 433 2.61 10.45 -12.47
CA TYR A 433 3.09 10.68 -11.12
C TYR A 433 4.21 11.71 -11.12
N SER A 434 4.38 12.42 -10.02
CA SER A 434 5.50 13.35 -9.85
C SER A 434 6.07 13.25 -8.45
N PHE A 435 7.38 13.43 -8.34
CA PHE A 435 8.06 13.48 -7.04
C PHE A 435 7.93 14.87 -6.43
N VAL A 436 7.75 14.90 -5.11
CA VAL A 436 7.79 16.11 -4.29
C VAL A 436 9.12 16.12 -3.55
N GLU A 437 10.03 17.01 -3.94
CA GLU A 437 11.31 17.16 -3.24
C GLU A 437 11.12 17.94 -1.93
N ASN A 438 11.53 17.34 -0.81
CA ASN A 438 11.49 17.96 0.52
C ASN A 438 12.74 18.82 0.79
N LYS A 439 13.16 19.62 -0.19
CA LYS A 439 14.19 20.66 0.01
C LYS A 439 13.48 21.98 0.33
N ASP A 440 13.53 22.38 1.59
CA ASP A 440 13.12 23.72 2.07
C ASP A 440 11.62 24.07 2.07
N ASN A 441 10.69 23.12 2.24
CA ASN A 441 9.24 23.38 2.18
C ASN A 441 8.79 24.04 0.86
N ARG A 442 9.51 23.84 -0.26
CA ARG A 442 9.13 24.35 -1.57
C ARG A 442 8.86 23.21 -2.54
N GLU A 443 7.67 23.22 -3.11
CA GLU A 443 7.23 22.28 -4.15
C GLU A 443 8.11 22.42 -5.39
N LEU A 444 8.77 21.33 -5.80
CA LEU A 444 9.41 21.22 -7.10
C LEU A 444 8.75 20.06 -7.82
N VAL A 445 7.81 20.38 -8.70
CA VAL A 445 7.08 19.40 -9.52
C VAL A 445 8.03 18.91 -10.60
N VAL A 446 8.56 17.70 -10.44
CA VAL A 446 9.25 17.01 -11.53
C VAL A 446 8.21 16.22 -12.31
N VAL A 447 7.81 16.77 -13.45
CA VAL A 447 6.95 16.09 -14.43
C VAL A 447 7.83 15.11 -15.21
N PRO A 448 7.59 13.79 -15.16
CA PRO A 448 8.20 12.89 -16.13
C PRO A 448 7.70 13.31 -17.52
N CYS A 449 8.62 13.67 -18.41
CA CYS A 449 8.27 13.98 -19.80
C CYS A 449 7.44 12.83 -20.39
N LEU A 450 6.16 13.08 -20.61
CA LEU A 450 5.44 12.47 -21.72
C LEU A 450 6.24 12.79 -22.97
N SER A 451 6.67 11.75 -23.69
CA SER A 451 7.03 11.89 -25.08
C SER A 451 5.85 12.53 -25.80
N LEU A 452 5.94 13.82 -26.05
CA LEU A 452 5.12 14.50 -27.03
C LEU A 452 5.25 13.69 -28.32
N ALA A 453 4.19 12.96 -28.67
CA ALA A 453 4.02 12.48 -30.02
C ALA A 453 4.08 13.72 -30.93
N VAL A 454 5.20 13.85 -31.64
CA VAL A 454 5.43 14.88 -32.65
C VAL A 454 4.37 14.65 -33.73
N LEU A 455 3.28 15.40 -33.65
CA LEU A 455 2.45 15.64 -34.82
C LEU A 455 3.24 16.55 -35.78
N PRO A 456 3.30 16.25 -37.07
CA PRO A 456 4.10 17.03 -38.01
C PRO A 456 3.54 18.44 -38.15
N PRO A 457 4.40 19.45 -38.36
CA PRO A 457 3.98 20.85 -38.38
C PRO A 457 3.24 21.14 -39.69
N LYS A 458 1.98 21.59 -39.57
CA LYS A 458 1.37 22.43 -40.60
C LYS A 458 1.09 23.80 -40.00
N ASN A 459 1.98 24.71 -40.39
CA ASN A 459 1.72 26.10 -40.72
C ASN A 459 1.39 27.11 -39.61
N ILE A 460 2.27 28.13 -39.61
CA ILE A 460 2.01 29.57 -39.40
C ILE A 460 2.13 30.00 -37.94
N GLU A 461 3.29 30.51 -37.53
CA GLU A 461 3.68 31.93 -37.68
C GLU A 461 2.62 32.87 -37.10
N ASN A 462 2.79 33.29 -35.84
CA ASN A 462 2.93 34.69 -35.47
C ASN A 462 2.94 34.89 -33.93
N ASN A 463 3.85 35.76 -33.51
CA ASN A 463 3.91 36.48 -32.23
C ASN A 463 4.57 35.79 -31.02
N LEU A 464 5.90 35.86 -31.05
CA LEU A 464 6.74 36.14 -29.88
C LEU A 464 6.53 37.58 -29.38
N ALA A 465 6.77 37.78 -28.08
CA ALA A 465 6.69 39.01 -27.26
C ALA A 465 5.27 39.24 -26.66
N VAL A 466 5.05 39.38 -25.35
CA VAL A 466 5.80 40.14 -24.33
C VAL A 466 5.52 39.56 -22.93
N LEU A 467 6.58 39.30 -22.16
CA LEU A 467 6.57 39.21 -20.70
C LEU A 467 6.12 40.56 -20.10
N THR A 468 5.13 40.60 -19.19
CA THR A 468 5.25 41.27 -17.86
C THR A 468 3.93 41.28 -17.05
N LYS A 469 4.05 40.77 -15.81
CA LYS A 469 3.51 41.25 -14.52
C LYS A 469 2.05 41.75 -14.36
N LYS A 470 1.48 41.23 -13.24
CA LYS A 470 0.56 41.82 -12.24
C LYS A 470 -0.96 41.61 -12.39
N SER A 471 -1.45 40.76 -11.48
CA SER A 471 -2.57 40.98 -10.55
C SER A 471 -3.73 41.90 -10.96
N ALA A 472 -4.94 41.35 -10.94
CA ALA A 472 -6.06 41.74 -10.05
C ALA A 472 -7.44 41.59 -10.73
N ILE A 473 -8.34 40.88 -10.03
CA ILE A 473 -9.75 41.21 -9.74
C ILE A 473 -10.73 41.49 -10.92
N GLY A 474 -11.85 40.76 -10.89
CA GLY A 474 -13.19 41.21 -11.34
C GLY A 474 -13.53 40.85 -12.80
N SER A 475 -14.46 39.93 -13.06
CA SER A 475 -15.93 40.06 -13.05
C SER A 475 -16.53 40.57 -14.36
N CYS A 476 -17.47 39.78 -14.92
CA CYS A 476 -18.47 40.12 -15.96
C CYS A 476 -17.88 40.40 -17.37
N GLY A 477 -18.40 39.87 -18.48
CA GLY A 477 -19.78 39.65 -18.88
C GLY A 477 -20.07 40.55 -20.09
N LEU A 478 -20.84 40.04 -21.06
CA LEU A 478 -21.35 40.68 -22.30
C LEU A 478 -20.41 40.66 -23.52
N PHE A 479 -20.84 40.50 -24.78
CA PHE A 479 -22.01 39.99 -25.54
C PHE A 479 -21.82 40.58 -26.96
N ALA A 480 -22.13 39.83 -28.03
CA ALA A 480 -22.57 40.27 -29.38
C ALA A 480 -22.19 39.17 -30.39
N GLU A 481 -23.09 38.23 -30.69
CA GLU A 481 -24.15 38.29 -31.70
C GLU A 481 -23.63 38.30 -33.16
N ASN A 482 -23.87 37.19 -33.86
CA ASN A 482 -24.57 37.22 -35.14
C ASN A 482 -25.31 35.90 -35.39
N ASN A 483 -26.62 36.04 -35.63
CA ASN A 483 -27.60 35.00 -35.94
C ASN A 483 -27.50 34.52 -37.39
N TYR A 484 -27.78 33.23 -37.64
CA TYR A 484 -28.75 32.79 -38.66
C TYR A 484 -29.12 31.29 -38.45
N GLN A 485 -30.37 31.07 -37.99
CA GLN A 485 -31.39 30.03 -38.30
C GLN A 485 -30.94 28.64 -38.84
N GLN A 486 -31.49 27.46 -38.49
CA GLN A 486 -32.63 27.00 -37.67
C GLN A 486 -32.49 25.47 -37.44
N ASN A 487 -32.64 25.05 -36.17
CA ASN A 487 -33.00 23.75 -35.49
C ASN A 487 -33.54 22.50 -36.24
N PRO A 488 -33.73 21.32 -35.57
CA PRO A 488 -33.27 20.85 -34.24
C PRO A 488 -32.81 19.36 -34.16
N GLN A 489 -32.10 18.98 -33.07
CA GLN A 489 -32.28 17.78 -32.20
C GLN A 489 -31.05 17.66 -31.27
N GLU A 490 -31.19 18.08 -30.00
CA GLU A 490 -31.34 17.22 -28.80
C GLU A 490 -30.12 16.31 -28.55
N ASP A 491 -29.37 16.30 -27.44
CA ASP A 491 -29.33 17.08 -26.20
C ASP A 491 -27.92 16.84 -25.62
N ASP A 492 -27.24 17.92 -25.21
CA ASP A 492 -26.05 17.88 -24.36
C ASP A 492 -26.50 17.65 -22.90
N LEU A 493 -25.93 16.67 -22.20
CA LEU A 493 -25.93 16.63 -20.74
C LEU A 493 -24.50 16.79 -20.21
N GLN A 494 -24.27 18.01 -19.74
CA GLN A 494 -23.12 18.44 -18.96
C GLN A 494 -22.99 17.61 -17.67
N TYR A 495 -21.76 17.22 -17.35
CA TYR A 495 -21.38 16.61 -16.07
C TYR A 495 -21.25 17.66 -14.97
N PRO A 496 -21.86 17.47 -13.79
CA PRO A 496 -21.33 18.02 -12.55
C PRO A 496 -20.50 16.94 -11.83
N LEU A 497 -19.19 17.19 -11.74
CA LEU A 497 -18.30 16.58 -10.74
C LEU A 497 -18.79 16.99 -9.34
N MET A 498 -19.27 16.04 -8.54
CA MET A 498 -19.35 16.20 -7.08
C MET A 498 -18.21 15.45 -6.40
N LYS A 499 -17.45 16.20 -5.62
CA LYS A 499 -16.42 15.75 -4.68
C LYS A 499 -17.04 14.86 -3.60
N LEU A 500 -16.42 13.71 -3.35
CA LEU A 500 -16.55 12.92 -2.13
C LEU A 500 -15.49 13.35 -1.11
#